data_AF-T1FAQ4-F1
#
_entry.id   AF-T1FAQ4-F1
#
_cell.length_a   1.000
_cell.length_b   1.000
_cell.length_c   1.000
_cell.angle_alpha   90.00
_cell.angle_beta   90.00
_cell.angle_gamma   90.00
#
_symmetry.space_group_name_H-M   'P 1'
#
loop_
_entity.id
_entity.type
_entity.pdbx_description
1 polymer ?
#
loop_
_entity_poly.entity_id
_entity_poly.type
_entity_poly.pdbx_seq_one_letter_code
_entity_poly.pdbx_strand_id
1 'polypeptide(L)'
;MSSELQSVSRTANELILFTPPSSHELHFHRSTNTTEDASISVIILCFYLIHRQDFDDAIAIDITKSLQRVGKYLIQHKFFERDQRVTHYELVHMEPYFMTSFPKIPLRRVPAAVQNECRRGFVPCLKRIDFLINKKFPRKQLFQIRTAASYYMCWYTMMSEPLLERFYKTCHIPYNWTELAEDYRGYDKRLFDCALHSFCPDPCCGHLNRTSSRNRIFRPTMLRPYVRGTAQFAKDCTELPDFPCGFAAGGCKLDPKKNRSFLDLINNRFNTTCSCLYYKSGYVFDEVFRLCVVVIFAKWLWKLIWNSIPKGRRLQ
;
A
#
# COMPACT_ATOMS: atom_id res chain seq x y z
N MET A 1 36.93 2.11 47.35
CA MET A 1 36.93 0.68 46.94
C MET A 1 36.58 0.68 45.45
N SER A 2 37.49 1.02 44.54
CA SER A 2 38.72 0.32 44.07
C SER A 2 38.49 -1.04 43.42
N SER A 3 39.22 -1.22 42.30
CA SER A 3 39.32 -2.32 41.29
C SER A 3 38.21 -2.34 40.23
N GLU A 4 38.44 -1.97 38.96
CA GLU A 4 39.29 -2.60 37.90
C GLU A 4 38.94 -4.10 37.74
N LEU A 5 38.69 -4.70 36.57
CA LEU A 5 39.34 -4.70 35.24
C LEU A 5 38.41 -5.63 34.39
N GLN A 6 38.04 -5.39 33.13
CA GLN A 6 38.79 -5.78 31.94
C GLN A 6 38.10 -5.33 30.65
N SER A 7 38.96 -4.91 29.73
CA SER A 7 38.78 -4.61 28.32
C SER A 7 38.41 -5.83 27.45
N VAL A 8 37.52 -5.65 26.48
CA VAL A 8 37.61 -6.38 25.19
C VAL A 8 37.35 -5.39 24.05
N SER A 9 38.37 -5.28 23.20
CA SER A 9 38.43 -4.50 21.97
C SER A 9 38.26 -5.44 20.77
N ARG A 10 37.88 -4.82 19.63
CA ARG A 10 37.82 -5.33 18.24
C ARG A 10 36.50 -6.03 17.88
N THR A 11 35.84 -5.75 16.77
CA THR A 11 36.30 -5.27 15.46
C THR A 11 35.29 -4.34 14.80
N ALA A 12 35.82 -3.37 14.05
CA ALA A 12 35.11 -2.61 13.04
C ALA A 12 34.58 -3.56 11.95
N ASN A 13 33.30 -3.42 11.59
CA ASN A 13 32.80 -3.87 10.30
C ASN A 13 32.46 -2.63 9.49
N GLU A 14 33.32 -2.38 8.51
CA GLU A 14 33.19 -1.36 7.49
C GLU A 14 31.85 -1.51 6.76
N LEU A 15 31.14 -0.39 6.63
CA LEU A 15 30.10 -0.23 5.63
C LEU A 15 30.76 -0.30 4.25
N ILE A 16 30.51 -1.39 3.52
CA ILE A 16 30.70 -1.39 2.07
C ILE A 16 29.56 -0.58 1.45
N LEU A 17 29.78 0.73 1.35
CA LEU A 17 29.07 1.58 0.40
C LEU A 17 29.51 1.15 -1.00
N PHE A 18 28.69 0.37 -1.69
CA PHE A 18 28.82 0.18 -3.12
C PHE A 18 28.44 1.49 -3.82
N THR A 19 29.41 2.37 -4.01
CA THR A 19 29.37 3.35 -5.09
C THR A 19 29.64 2.60 -6.39
N PRO A 20 28.80 2.74 -7.43
CA PRO A 20 29.13 2.19 -8.75
C PRO A 20 30.47 2.79 -9.21
N PRO A 21 31.35 2.01 -9.85
CA PRO A 21 32.59 2.56 -10.38
C PRO A 21 32.23 3.64 -11.39
N SER A 22 32.69 4.86 -11.14
CA SER A 22 32.73 5.93 -12.12
C SER A 22 33.47 5.41 -13.35
N SER A 23 32.94 5.72 -14.53
CA SER A 23 33.49 5.42 -15.84
C SER A 23 34.94 5.90 -15.98
N HIS A 24 35.89 5.09 -15.51
CA HIS A 24 37.28 5.20 -15.93
C HIS A 24 37.39 4.47 -17.25
N GLU A 25 37.72 5.24 -18.28
CA GLU A 25 38.10 4.77 -19.60
C GLU A 25 39.11 3.63 -19.46
N LEU A 26 38.67 2.42 -19.85
CA LEU A 26 39.55 1.29 -20.12
C LEU A 26 40.35 1.65 -21.37
N HIS A 27 41.54 2.24 -21.16
CA HIS A 27 42.54 2.36 -22.20
C HIS A 27 43.05 0.95 -22.54
N PHE A 28 42.48 0.37 -23.59
CA PHE A 28 42.92 -0.89 -24.17
C PHE A 28 44.26 -0.67 -24.89
N HIS A 29 45.36 -1.11 -24.27
CA HIS A 29 46.63 -1.23 -24.98
C HIS A 29 46.49 -2.31 -26.06
N ARG A 30 46.56 -1.87 -27.33
CA ARG A 30 46.48 -2.72 -28.51
C ARG A 30 47.77 -3.55 -28.63
N SER A 31 47.78 -4.73 -28.01
CA SER A 31 48.77 -5.77 -28.30
C SER A 31 48.42 -6.39 -29.66
N THR A 32 49.24 -6.11 -30.66
CA THR A 32 49.20 -6.80 -31.95
C THR A 32 50.06 -8.05 -31.84
N ASN A 33 49.46 -9.19 -31.49
CA ASN A 33 49.86 -10.52 -31.94
C ASN A 33 48.90 -11.58 -31.36
N THR A 34 48.58 -12.56 -32.22
CA THR A 34 47.75 -13.77 -32.03
C THR A 34 46.22 -13.60 -32.06
N THR A 35 45.61 -14.30 -33.01
CA THR A 35 44.15 -14.43 -33.23
C THR A 35 43.46 -15.32 -32.20
N GLU A 36 44.18 -15.86 -31.21
CA GLU A 36 43.64 -16.76 -30.18
C GLU A 36 43.21 -16.04 -28.89
N ASP A 37 43.84 -14.92 -28.53
CA ASP A 37 43.57 -14.20 -27.25
C ASP A 37 42.29 -13.36 -27.26
N ALA A 38 41.80 -12.97 -28.44
CA ALA A 38 40.49 -12.32 -28.59
C ALA A 38 39.34 -13.27 -28.19
N SER A 39 39.53 -14.58 -28.36
CA SER A 39 38.51 -15.61 -28.09
C SER A 39 38.25 -15.79 -26.60
N ILE A 40 39.30 -15.78 -25.78
CA ILE A 40 39.20 -16.01 -24.33
C ILE A 40 38.50 -14.82 -23.65
N SER A 41 38.82 -13.59 -24.06
CA SER A 41 38.23 -12.37 -23.51
C SER A 41 36.72 -12.29 -23.76
N VAL A 42 36.26 -12.68 -24.95
CA VAL A 42 34.83 -12.74 -25.29
C VAL A 42 34.11 -13.82 -24.49
N ILE A 43 34.73 -15.00 -24.31
CA ILE A 43 34.15 -16.09 -23.53
C ILE A 43 33.96 -15.67 -22.06
N ILE A 44 34.96 -15.04 -21.43
CA ILE A 44 34.86 -14.56 -20.04
C ILE A 44 33.75 -13.51 -19.90
N LEU A 45 33.63 -12.58 -20.85
CA LEU A 45 32.57 -11.56 -20.84
C LEU A 45 31.18 -12.21 -20.98
N CYS A 46 31.02 -13.19 -21.88
CA CYS A 46 29.78 -13.93 -22.04
C CYS A 46 29.43 -14.73 -20.78
N PHE A 47 30.37 -15.45 -20.16
CA PHE A 47 30.13 -16.15 -18.90
C PHE A 47 29.72 -15.18 -17.78
N TYR A 48 30.38 -14.03 -17.66
CA TYR A 48 30.02 -13.02 -16.68
C TYR A 48 28.61 -12.46 -16.91
N LEU A 49 28.23 -12.19 -18.16
CA LEU A 49 26.90 -11.70 -18.52
C LEU A 49 25.81 -12.76 -18.28
N ILE A 50 26.05 -14.02 -18.64
CA ILE A 50 25.12 -15.13 -18.41
C ILE A 50 24.91 -15.32 -16.90
N HIS A 51 26.00 -15.42 -16.12
CA HIS A 51 25.88 -15.58 -14.66
C HIS A 51 25.23 -14.38 -13.98
N ARG A 52 25.48 -13.16 -14.48
CA ARG A 52 24.81 -11.96 -13.99
C ARG A 52 23.31 -12.01 -14.29
N GLN A 53 22.93 -12.44 -15.48
CA GLN A 53 21.53 -12.56 -15.87
C GLN A 53 20.80 -13.65 -15.07
N ASP A 54 21.41 -14.82 -14.88
CA ASP A 54 20.86 -15.89 -14.02
C ASP A 54 20.68 -15.42 -12.56
N PHE A 55 21.62 -14.61 -12.06
CA PHE A 55 21.56 -14.04 -10.72
C PHE A 55 20.45 -12.99 -10.59
N ASP A 56 20.31 -12.11 -11.59
CA ASP A 56 19.25 -11.10 -11.65
C ASP A 56 17.86 -11.78 -11.73
N ASP A 57 17.75 -12.87 -12.50
CA ASP A 57 16.53 -13.67 -12.60
C ASP A 57 16.19 -14.39 -11.28
N ALA A 58 17.18 -14.97 -10.61
CA ALA A 58 16.99 -15.60 -9.30
C ALA A 58 16.51 -14.59 -8.24
N ILE A 59 17.08 -13.38 -8.22
CA ILE A 59 16.64 -12.28 -7.35
C ILE A 59 15.21 -11.87 -7.68
N ALA A 60 14.86 -11.72 -8.95
CA ALA A 60 13.53 -11.35 -9.38
C ALA A 60 12.48 -12.40 -8.94
N ILE A 61 12.81 -13.69 -9.03
CA ILE A 61 11.97 -14.79 -8.55
C ILE A 61 11.77 -14.72 -7.03
N ASP A 62 12.85 -14.49 -6.25
CA ASP A 62 12.78 -14.37 -4.79
C ASP A 62 11.87 -13.19 -4.37
N ILE A 63 12.11 -12.01 -4.94
CA ILE A 63 11.31 -10.80 -4.70
C ILE A 63 9.85 -11.05 -5.03
N THR A 64 9.56 -11.65 -6.19
CA THR A 64 8.18 -11.95 -6.60
C THR A 64 7.49 -12.87 -5.60
N LYS A 65 8.16 -13.94 -5.14
CA LYS A 65 7.61 -14.86 -4.14
C LYS A 65 7.34 -14.17 -2.80
N SER A 66 8.28 -13.35 -2.30
CA SER A 66 8.07 -12.56 -1.08
C SER A 66 6.89 -11.61 -1.23
N LEU A 67 6.78 -10.94 -2.38
CA LEU A 67 5.70 -10.00 -2.66
C LEU A 67 4.33 -10.68 -2.70
N GLN A 68 4.23 -11.88 -3.27
CA GLN A 68 3.02 -12.67 -3.25
C GLN A 68 2.60 -13.09 -1.83
N ARG A 69 3.55 -13.53 -1.00
CA ARG A 69 3.29 -13.89 0.40
C ARG A 69 2.84 -12.67 1.22
N VAL A 70 3.55 -11.56 1.09
CA VAL A 70 3.21 -10.29 1.76
C VAL A 70 1.86 -9.75 1.29
N GLY A 71 1.57 -9.80 -0.01
CA GLY A 71 0.27 -9.46 -0.59
C GLY A 71 -0.88 -10.21 0.06
N LYS A 72 -0.82 -11.55 0.04
CA LYS A 72 -1.84 -12.41 0.67
C LYS A 72 -1.98 -12.15 2.16
N TYR A 73 -0.86 -12.00 2.85
CA TYR A 73 -0.82 -11.74 4.30
C TYR A 73 -1.51 -10.42 4.67
N LEU A 74 -1.23 -9.34 3.93
CA LEU A 74 -1.80 -8.01 4.22
C LEU A 74 -3.24 -7.87 3.72
N ILE A 75 -3.64 -8.58 2.66
CA ILE A 75 -5.05 -8.72 2.30
C ILE A 75 -5.85 -9.33 3.45
N GLN A 76 -5.35 -10.43 4.03
CA GLN A 76 -6.07 -11.07 5.14
C GLN A 76 -6.23 -10.12 6.33
N HIS A 77 -5.18 -9.36 6.64
CA HIS A 77 -5.23 -8.29 7.63
C HIS A 77 -6.32 -7.27 7.27
N LYS A 78 -6.29 -6.73 6.03
CA LYS A 78 -7.20 -5.71 5.51
C LYS A 78 -8.68 -6.06 5.65
N PHE A 79 -9.06 -7.26 5.24
CA PHE A 79 -10.47 -7.62 5.09
C PHE A 79 -11.05 -8.33 6.33
N PHE A 80 -10.22 -9.00 7.15
CA PHE A 80 -10.74 -9.91 8.17
C PHE A 80 -10.27 -9.58 9.60
N GLU A 81 -9.19 -8.82 9.77
CA GLU A 81 -8.66 -8.57 11.11
C GLU A 81 -9.37 -7.38 11.78
N ARG A 82 -9.73 -7.55 13.06
CA ARG A 82 -10.28 -6.49 13.91
C ARG A 82 -9.18 -5.80 14.70
N ASP A 83 -9.36 -4.51 14.98
CA ASP A 83 -8.39 -3.72 15.76
C ASP A 83 -8.26 -4.23 17.19
N GLN A 84 -7.20 -4.99 17.45
CA GLN A 84 -6.92 -5.61 18.76
C GLN A 84 -6.52 -4.61 19.85
N ARG A 85 -6.52 -3.28 19.58
CA ARG A 85 -6.18 -2.25 20.56
C ARG A 85 -7.39 -1.72 21.32
N VAL A 86 -8.59 -2.00 20.84
CA VAL A 86 -9.86 -1.61 21.47
C VAL A 86 -10.26 -2.61 22.55
N THR A 87 -11.19 -2.20 23.42
CA THR A 87 -11.67 -3.05 24.51
C THR A 87 -12.44 -4.26 23.98
N HIS A 88 -12.57 -5.31 24.80
CA HIS A 88 -13.34 -6.51 24.42
C HIS A 88 -14.80 -6.18 24.07
N TYR A 89 -15.41 -5.23 24.79
CA TYR A 89 -16.77 -4.77 24.51
C TYR A 89 -16.89 -4.13 23.12
N GLU A 90 -15.94 -3.26 22.76
CA GLU A 90 -15.89 -2.66 21.42
C GLU A 90 -15.62 -3.70 20.33
N LEU A 91 -14.75 -4.68 20.56
CA LEU A 91 -14.43 -5.75 19.60
C LEU A 91 -15.64 -6.59 19.18
N VAL A 92 -16.58 -6.84 20.11
CA VAL A 92 -17.81 -7.61 19.85
C VAL A 92 -18.74 -6.87 18.90
N HIS A 93 -18.76 -5.53 18.96
CA HIS A 93 -19.65 -4.68 18.18
C HIS A 93 -18.97 -4.01 16.98
N MET A 94 -17.67 -4.24 16.80
CA MET A 94 -16.88 -3.65 15.73
C MET A 94 -16.94 -4.52 14.48
N GLU A 95 -17.54 -3.98 13.41
CA GLU A 95 -17.36 -4.52 12.07
C GLU A 95 -15.91 -4.33 11.60
N PRO A 96 -15.40 -5.17 10.69
CA PRO A 96 -14.08 -4.99 10.09
C PRO A 96 -14.06 -3.75 9.16
N TYR A 97 -13.95 -2.56 9.75
CA TYR A 97 -13.85 -1.27 9.02
C TYR A 97 -12.47 -1.02 8.39
N PHE A 98 -11.50 -1.93 8.61
CA PHE A 98 -10.12 -1.76 8.18
C PHE A 98 -9.94 -1.85 6.65
N MET A 99 -10.93 -2.38 5.93
CA MET A 99 -10.95 -2.38 4.46
C MET A 99 -11.17 -0.98 3.88
N THR A 100 -12.01 -0.18 4.53
CA THR A 100 -12.58 1.06 3.99
C THR A 100 -11.73 2.28 4.37
N SER A 101 -11.06 2.17 5.51
CA SER A 101 -10.10 3.12 6.02
C SER A 101 -9.02 2.36 6.77
N PHE A 102 -7.81 2.90 6.84
CA PHE A 102 -6.86 2.45 7.86
C PHE A 102 -7.47 2.63 9.26
N PRO A 103 -6.99 1.94 10.31
CA PRO A 103 -7.71 1.83 11.57
C PRO A 103 -7.94 3.23 12.15
N LYS A 104 -9.16 3.50 12.63
CA LYS A 104 -9.57 4.82 13.13
C LYS A 104 -8.68 5.33 14.26
N ILE A 105 -8.06 4.44 15.04
CA ILE A 105 -6.94 4.81 15.88
C ILE A 105 -5.68 4.73 15.01
N PRO A 106 -5.13 5.86 14.51
CA PRO A 106 -3.94 5.79 13.67
C PRO A 106 -2.77 5.21 14.47
N LEU A 107 -1.74 4.72 13.78
CA LEU A 107 -0.56 4.22 14.50
C LEU A 107 0.20 5.41 15.09
N ARG A 108 0.08 5.61 16.41
CA ARG A 108 0.82 6.66 17.12
C ARG A 108 2.34 6.57 16.88
N ARG A 109 2.85 5.35 16.76
CA ARG A 109 4.24 5.04 16.42
C ARG A 109 4.29 3.80 15.56
N VAL A 110 5.11 3.84 14.52
CA VAL A 110 5.41 2.69 13.69
C VAL A 110 6.36 1.77 14.47
N PRO A 111 6.09 0.45 14.57
CA PRO A 111 7.01 -0.47 15.22
C PRO A 111 8.39 -0.43 14.56
N ALA A 112 9.45 -0.30 15.36
CA ALA A 112 10.84 -0.26 14.89
C ALA A 112 11.20 -1.48 14.01
N ALA A 113 10.60 -2.64 14.33
CA ALA A 113 10.75 -3.88 13.57
C ALA A 113 10.37 -3.76 12.08
N VAL A 114 9.47 -2.84 11.73
CA VAL A 114 9.08 -2.54 10.34
C VAL A 114 9.78 -1.26 9.87
N GLN A 115 9.75 -0.21 10.69
CA GLN A 115 10.25 1.12 10.33
C GLN A 115 11.70 1.15 9.87
N ASN A 116 12.59 0.42 10.55
CA ASN A 116 14.04 0.52 10.29
C ASN A 116 14.39 0.05 8.89
N GLU A 117 13.87 -1.11 8.46
CA GLU A 117 14.12 -1.63 7.11
C GLU A 117 13.28 -0.91 6.06
N CYS A 118 12.03 -0.55 6.39
CA CYS A 118 11.15 0.10 5.43
C CYS A 118 11.55 1.53 5.08
N ARG A 119 12.37 2.20 5.90
CA ARG A 119 12.97 3.49 5.56
C ARG A 119 14.17 3.38 4.62
N ARG A 120 14.78 2.19 4.48
CA ARG A 120 15.95 1.98 3.62
C ARG A 120 15.58 1.80 2.15
N GLY A 121 14.34 1.39 1.87
CA GLY A 121 13.82 1.19 0.52
C GLY A 121 12.82 0.04 0.45
N PHE A 122 12.24 -0.14 -0.73
CA PHE A 122 11.18 -1.12 -0.95
C PHE A 122 11.63 -2.57 -0.73
N VAL A 123 12.74 -2.99 -1.35
CA VAL A 123 13.19 -4.39 -1.26
C VAL A 123 13.58 -4.79 0.18
N PRO A 124 14.35 -3.98 0.96
CA PRO A 124 14.58 -4.25 2.37
C PRO A 124 13.27 -4.30 3.19
N CYS A 125 12.33 -3.39 2.92
CA CYS A 125 11.00 -3.40 3.54
C CYS A 125 10.28 -4.72 3.31
N LEU A 126 10.21 -5.14 2.04
CA LEU A 126 9.51 -6.34 1.61
C LEU A 126 10.10 -7.58 2.27
N LYS A 127 11.42 -7.76 2.20
CA LYS A 127 12.12 -8.88 2.85
C LYS A 127 11.90 -8.89 4.36
N ARG A 128 11.85 -7.71 4.98
CA ARG A 128 11.57 -7.60 6.41
C ARG A 128 10.14 -8.02 6.75
N ILE A 129 9.14 -7.55 6.02
CA ILE A 129 7.75 -7.92 6.26
C ILE A 129 7.58 -9.44 6.05
N ASP A 130 8.14 -9.99 4.97
CA ASP A 130 8.09 -11.42 4.66
C ASP A 130 8.73 -12.27 5.76
N PHE A 131 9.89 -11.86 6.30
CA PHE A 131 10.49 -12.49 7.47
C PHE A 131 9.58 -12.46 8.71
N LEU A 132 8.88 -11.34 8.95
CA LEU A 132 8.00 -11.17 10.10
C LEU A 132 6.74 -12.05 10.02
N ILE A 133 6.30 -12.48 8.83
CA ILE A 133 5.13 -13.37 8.66
C ILE A 133 5.30 -14.66 9.47
N ASN A 134 6.51 -15.21 9.51
CA ASN A 134 6.80 -16.48 10.18
C ASN A 134 7.16 -16.33 11.67
N LYS A 135 7.11 -15.11 12.21
CA LYS A 135 7.42 -14.84 13.63
C LYS A 135 6.16 -14.81 14.47
N LYS A 136 6.28 -15.32 15.71
CA LYS A 136 5.20 -15.28 16.70
C LYS A 136 5.24 -13.96 17.44
N PHE A 137 4.10 -13.27 17.47
CA PHE A 137 3.90 -12.03 18.21
C PHE A 137 2.60 -12.10 19.02
N PRO A 138 2.50 -11.41 20.16
CA PRO A 138 1.22 -11.13 20.81
C PRO A 138 0.25 -10.46 19.84
N ARG A 139 -1.06 -10.78 19.93
CA ARG A 139 -2.09 -10.31 18.98
C ARG A 139 -2.06 -8.80 18.72
N LYS A 140 -1.94 -7.99 19.78
CA LYS A 140 -1.86 -6.52 19.68
C LYS A 140 -0.62 -6.05 18.92
N GLN A 141 0.53 -6.67 19.15
CA GLN A 141 1.76 -6.34 18.46
C GLN A 141 1.72 -6.80 16.99
N LEU A 142 1.17 -7.99 16.74
CA LEU A 142 0.96 -8.52 15.40
C LEU A 142 0.08 -7.58 14.57
N PHE A 143 -1.04 -7.12 15.14
CA PHE A 143 -1.92 -6.13 14.52
C PHE A 143 -1.15 -4.86 14.15
N GLN A 144 -0.39 -4.28 15.08
CA GLN A 144 0.40 -3.07 14.82
C GLN A 144 1.46 -3.27 13.73
N ILE A 145 2.13 -4.43 13.70
CA ILE A 145 3.12 -4.78 12.65
C ILE A 145 2.43 -4.86 11.29
N ARG A 146 1.30 -5.57 11.20
CA ARG A 146 0.54 -5.72 9.96
C ARG A 146 0.01 -4.38 9.46
N THR A 147 -0.54 -3.55 10.35
CA THR A 147 -1.03 -2.21 10.00
C THR A 147 0.13 -1.33 9.51
N ALA A 148 1.28 -1.38 10.17
CA ALA A 148 2.47 -0.64 9.75
C ALA A 148 2.97 -1.10 8.37
N ALA A 149 2.99 -2.41 8.13
CA ALA A 149 3.32 -2.98 6.84
C ALA A 149 2.34 -2.53 5.75
N SER A 150 1.02 -2.55 6.01
CA SER A 150 0.01 -2.02 5.07
C SER A 150 0.24 -0.54 4.74
N TYR A 151 0.58 0.31 5.72
CA TYR A 151 0.92 1.71 5.44
C TYR A 151 2.12 1.85 4.50
N TYR A 152 3.23 1.13 4.77
CA TYR A 152 4.41 1.21 3.90
C TYR A 152 4.14 0.66 2.50
N MET A 153 3.49 -0.50 2.40
CA MET A 153 3.21 -1.10 1.10
C MET A 153 2.24 -0.22 0.28
N CYS A 154 1.24 0.39 0.94
CA CYS A 154 0.40 1.37 0.29
C CYS A 154 1.19 2.62 -0.13
N TRP A 155 2.09 3.12 0.72
CA TRP A 155 2.93 4.26 0.39
C TRP A 155 3.84 3.99 -0.82
N TYR A 156 4.51 2.84 -0.87
CA TYR A 156 5.30 2.42 -2.03
C TYR A 156 4.45 2.29 -3.30
N THR A 157 3.20 1.81 -3.16
CA THR A 157 2.23 1.79 -4.26
C THR A 157 1.93 3.21 -4.76
N MET A 158 1.70 4.17 -3.85
CA MET A 158 1.45 5.57 -4.21
C MET A 158 2.67 6.27 -4.81
N MET A 159 3.87 5.83 -4.44
CA MET A 159 5.13 6.26 -5.05
C MET A 159 5.41 5.59 -6.40
N SER A 160 4.50 4.73 -6.88
CA SER A 160 4.62 4.01 -8.15
C SER A 160 5.88 3.15 -8.23
N GLU A 161 6.20 2.45 -7.14
CA GLU A 161 7.30 1.49 -7.11
C GLU A 161 7.17 0.44 -8.23
N PRO A 162 8.11 0.35 -9.19
CA PRO A 162 7.96 -0.49 -10.39
C PRO A 162 7.66 -1.96 -10.11
N LEU A 163 8.21 -2.50 -9.02
CA LEU A 163 7.97 -3.89 -8.62
C LEU A 163 6.51 -4.16 -8.20
N LEU A 164 5.71 -3.13 -7.97
CA LEU A 164 4.29 -3.22 -7.61
C LEU A 164 3.34 -3.03 -8.80
N GLU A 165 3.85 -2.72 -9.99
CA GLU A 165 3.03 -2.34 -11.15
C GLU A 165 2.08 -3.46 -11.58
N ARG A 166 2.58 -4.70 -11.63
CA ARG A 166 1.84 -5.92 -12.02
C ARG A 166 2.35 -7.16 -11.30
N PHE A 167 2.45 -7.10 -9.96
CA PHE A 167 3.11 -8.17 -9.22
C PHE A 167 2.27 -9.46 -9.09
N TYR A 168 1.02 -9.46 -9.54
CA TYR A 168 0.15 -10.63 -9.43
C TYR A 168 -0.86 -10.69 -10.59
N LYS A 169 -0.86 -11.76 -11.39
CA LYS A 169 -1.82 -11.95 -12.51
C LYS A 169 -3.29 -11.81 -12.08
N THR A 170 -3.62 -12.21 -10.85
CA THR A 170 -4.90 -12.01 -10.15
C THR A 170 -4.78 -11.97 -8.60
N CYS A 171 -4.76 -10.82 -7.93
CA CYS A 171 -4.60 -10.75 -6.45
C CYS A 171 -5.89 -11.10 -5.67
N HIS A 172 -6.70 -12.02 -6.18
CA HIS A 172 -7.94 -12.44 -5.54
C HIS A 172 -7.68 -13.04 -4.16
N ILE A 173 -8.62 -12.76 -3.25
CA ILE A 173 -8.77 -13.50 -2.01
C ILE A 173 -9.10 -14.95 -2.40
N PRO A 174 -8.39 -15.98 -1.89
CA PRO A 174 -8.57 -17.35 -2.34
C PRO A 174 -10.02 -17.84 -2.23
N TYR A 175 -10.46 -18.53 -3.30
CA TYR A 175 -11.82 -18.98 -3.63
C TYR A 175 -12.58 -19.81 -2.59
N ASN A 176 -11.95 -20.27 -1.50
CA ASN A 176 -12.66 -21.02 -0.46
C ASN A 176 -13.67 -20.16 0.34
N TRP A 177 -13.68 -18.84 0.12
CA TRP A 177 -14.64 -17.90 0.71
C TRP A 177 -15.56 -17.38 -0.40
N THR A 178 -16.49 -18.23 -0.83
CA THR A 178 -17.38 -18.10 -2.00
C THR A 178 -18.39 -16.94 -1.99
N GLU A 179 -18.20 -15.92 -1.15
CA GLU A 179 -19.22 -14.87 -0.91
C GLU A 179 -18.74 -13.44 -1.11
N LEU A 180 -17.42 -13.22 -1.22
CA LEU A 180 -16.90 -11.98 -1.79
C LEU A 180 -17.00 -12.13 -3.30
N ALA A 181 -18.11 -11.64 -3.87
CA ALA A 181 -18.30 -11.50 -5.31
C ALA A 181 -17.00 -11.01 -5.97
N GLU A 182 -16.71 -11.49 -7.18
CA GLU A 182 -15.48 -11.17 -7.90
C GLU A 182 -15.14 -9.68 -7.79
N ASP A 183 -14.16 -9.36 -6.95
CA ASP A 183 -13.73 -7.99 -6.74
C ASP A 183 -12.88 -7.60 -7.95
N TYR A 184 -13.41 -6.71 -8.80
CA TYR A 184 -12.74 -6.41 -10.04
C TYR A 184 -11.39 -5.74 -9.86
N ARG A 185 -11.14 -5.15 -8.69
CA ARG A 185 -9.84 -4.59 -8.32
C ARG A 185 -8.77 -5.69 -8.22
N GLY A 186 -9.20 -6.94 -8.02
CA GLY A 186 -8.36 -8.13 -8.00
C GLY A 186 -7.89 -8.63 -9.37
N TYR A 187 -8.41 -8.10 -10.48
CA TYR A 187 -8.09 -8.56 -11.84
C TYR A 187 -6.82 -7.95 -12.45
N ASP A 188 -6.17 -7.00 -11.76
CA ASP A 188 -4.96 -6.32 -12.22
C ASP A 188 -5.05 -5.73 -13.66
N LYS A 189 -6.22 -5.18 -14.03
CA LYS A 189 -6.46 -4.66 -15.38
C LYS A 189 -5.73 -3.34 -15.65
N ARG A 190 -5.45 -2.56 -14.60
CA ARG A 190 -4.67 -1.33 -14.65
C ARG A 190 -3.45 -1.45 -13.75
N LEU A 191 -2.45 -0.64 -14.03
CA LEU A 191 -1.22 -0.60 -13.25
C LEU A 191 -1.54 -0.34 -11.78
N PHE A 192 -0.94 -1.14 -10.90
CA PHE A 192 -1.10 -1.07 -9.45
C PHE A 192 -2.50 -1.43 -8.92
N ASP A 193 -3.47 -1.86 -9.73
CA ASP A 193 -4.81 -2.22 -9.23
C ASP A 193 -4.69 -3.26 -8.11
N CYS A 194 -3.86 -4.27 -8.31
CA CYS A 194 -3.63 -5.28 -7.29
C CYS A 194 -2.89 -4.79 -6.05
N ALA A 195 -1.95 -3.87 -6.22
CA ALA A 195 -1.22 -3.26 -5.11
C ALA A 195 -2.14 -2.38 -4.25
N LEU A 196 -2.94 -1.54 -4.90
CA LEU A 196 -3.96 -0.72 -4.26
C LEU A 196 -4.99 -1.59 -3.56
N HIS A 197 -5.46 -2.65 -4.22
CA HIS A 197 -6.39 -3.61 -3.63
C HIS A 197 -5.79 -4.32 -2.40
N SER A 198 -4.52 -4.72 -2.47
CA SER A 198 -3.88 -5.50 -1.42
C SER A 198 -3.47 -4.68 -0.21
N PHE A 199 -2.97 -3.46 -0.45
CA PHE A 199 -2.22 -2.71 0.56
C PHE A 199 -2.91 -1.43 1.03
N CYS A 200 -3.69 -0.79 0.16
CA CYS A 200 -4.32 0.50 0.46
C CYS A 200 -5.77 0.33 0.92
N PRO A 201 -6.28 1.24 1.77
CA PRO A 201 -7.71 1.30 2.09
C PRO A 201 -8.50 1.66 0.83
N ASP A 202 -9.75 1.25 0.78
CA ASP A 202 -10.65 1.70 -0.28
C ASP A 202 -11.63 2.75 0.27
N PRO A 203 -11.52 4.02 -0.15
CA PRO A 203 -12.46 5.06 0.26
C PRO A 203 -13.93 4.73 -0.08
N CYS A 204 -14.18 3.80 -1.01
CA CYS A 204 -15.50 3.35 -1.44
C CYS A 204 -15.89 1.94 -0.98
N CYS A 205 -15.24 1.40 0.05
CA CYS A 205 -15.61 0.11 0.64
C CYS A 205 -15.62 -1.10 -0.30
N GLY A 206 -14.85 -1.07 -1.39
CA GLY A 206 -14.94 -2.07 -2.43
C GLY A 206 -16.21 -1.87 -3.23
N HIS A 207 -16.03 -1.58 -4.51
CA HIS A 207 -17.10 -1.67 -5.47
C HIS A 207 -17.50 -3.15 -5.67
N LEU A 208 -18.26 -3.69 -4.73
CA LEU A 208 -19.06 -4.88 -5.00
C LEU A 208 -20.09 -4.44 -6.03
N ASN A 209 -19.88 -4.89 -7.26
CA ASN A 209 -20.54 -4.39 -8.44
C ASN A 209 -22.07 -4.50 -8.28
N ARG A 210 -22.75 -3.35 -8.18
CA ARG A 210 -24.22 -3.27 -8.12
C ARG A 210 -24.87 -3.81 -9.41
N THR A 211 -24.10 -4.06 -10.47
CA THR A 211 -24.55 -4.54 -11.79
C THR A 211 -24.79 -6.04 -11.88
N SER A 212 -24.38 -6.86 -10.90
CA SER A 212 -24.89 -8.25 -10.80
C SER A 212 -26.39 -8.31 -10.46
N SER A 213 -27.04 -7.17 -10.25
CA SER A 213 -28.50 -7.03 -10.10
C SER A 213 -29.33 -7.31 -11.36
N ARG A 214 -28.72 -7.50 -12.54
CA ARG A 214 -29.48 -7.98 -13.72
C ARG A 214 -29.77 -9.49 -13.70
N ASN A 215 -29.01 -10.28 -12.94
CA ASN A 215 -29.42 -11.65 -12.62
C ASN A 215 -30.18 -11.65 -11.30
N ARG A 216 -31.51 -11.54 -11.39
CA ARG A 216 -32.49 -11.66 -10.28
C ARG A 216 -32.43 -12.99 -9.50
N ILE A 217 -31.48 -13.87 -9.81
CA ILE A 217 -31.28 -15.16 -9.13
C ILE A 217 -30.27 -15.04 -7.97
N PHE A 218 -29.47 -13.96 -7.89
CA PHE A 218 -28.66 -13.70 -6.70
C PHE A 218 -29.45 -12.92 -5.64
N ARG A 219 -30.40 -13.61 -5.01
CA ARG A 219 -30.80 -13.24 -3.65
C ARG A 219 -29.61 -13.56 -2.72
N PRO A 220 -29.11 -12.61 -1.92
CA PRO A 220 -28.05 -12.87 -0.95
C PRO A 220 -28.67 -13.62 0.22
N THR A 221 -28.96 -14.91 0.02
CA THR A 221 -29.68 -15.74 1.00
C THR A 221 -28.77 -16.71 1.75
N MET A 222 -27.45 -16.68 1.54
CA MET A 222 -26.57 -17.69 2.13
C MET A 222 -25.28 -17.18 2.75
N LEU A 223 -25.07 -15.86 2.91
CA LEU A 223 -24.21 -15.33 3.98
C LEU A 223 -24.85 -15.65 5.34
N ARG A 224 -24.79 -16.92 5.74
CA ARG A 224 -25.13 -17.36 7.10
C ARG A 224 -23.91 -17.10 7.99
N PRO A 225 -24.09 -16.77 9.28
CA PRO A 225 -24.81 -15.63 9.82
C PRO A 225 -23.87 -14.94 10.82
N TYR A 226 -22.83 -14.25 10.34
CA TYR A 226 -22.06 -13.32 11.20
C TYR A 226 -21.89 -11.92 10.61
N VAL A 227 -22.27 -11.71 9.35
CA VAL A 227 -22.46 -10.37 8.79
C VAL A 227 -23.94 -10.24 8.46
N ARG A 228 -24.73 -9.78 9.44
CA ARG A 228 -26.19 -9.58 9.35
C ARG A 228 -26.57 -8.42 8.43
N GLY A 229 -25.80 -8.17 7.38
CA GLY A 229 -25.89 -6.89 6.70
C GLY A 229 -25.01 -6.78 5.48
N THR A 230 -25.16 -7.56 4.42
CA THR A 230 -24.53 -7.16 3.14
C THR A 230 -25.36 -6.11 2.40
N ALA A 231 -26.69 -6.15 2.55
CA ALA A 231 -27.56 -5.04 2.17
C ALA A 231 -27.41 -3.85 3.12
N GLN A 232 -27.19 -4.11 4.42
CA GLN A 232 -26.90 -3.07 5.41
C GLN A 232 -25.49 -2.51 5.21
N PHE A 233 -24.45 -3.30 4.96
CA PHE A 233 -23.07 -2.85 4.73
C PHE A 233 -22.91 -1.98 3.48
N ALA A 234 -23.55 -2.36 2.37
CA ALA A 234 -23.60 -1.50 1.19
C ALA A 234 -24.34 -0.19 1.49
N LYS A 235 -25.38 -0.24 2.34
CA LYS A 235 -26.14 0.91 2.82
C LYS A 235 -25.30 1.76 3.79
N ASP A 236 -24.59 1.17 4.73
CA ASP A 236 -23.73 1.78 5.75
C ASP A 236 -22.55 2.48 5.07
N CYS A 237 -21.89 1.86 4.10
CA CYS A 237 -20.84 2.52 3.33
C CYS A 237 -21.32 3.69 2.46
N THR A 238 -22.61 3.73 2.11
CA THR A 238 -23.21 4.88 1.41
C THR A 238 -23.88 5.90 2.32
N GLU A 239 -24.21 5.54 3.55
CA GLU A 239 -24.96 6.37 4.51
C GLU A 239 -24.08 6.92 5.65
N LEU A 240 -22.85 6.41 5.82
CA LEU A 240 -21.93 6.94 6.82
C LEU A 240 -21.39 8.31 6.39
N PRO A 241 -21.54 9.36 7.23
CA PRO A 241 -21.23 10.75 6.87
C PRO A 241 -19.74 11.00 6.54
N ASP A 242 -18.85 10.13 7.00
CA ASP A 242 -17.40 10.26 6.78
C ASP A 242 -16.91 9.60 5.48
N PHE A 243 -17.77 8.91 4.73
CA PHE A 243 -17.35 8.16 3.54
C PHE A 243 -17.62 8.95 2.26
N PRO A 244 -16.56 9.24 1.47
CA PRO A 244 -16.69 10.12 0.32
C PRO A 244 -17.56 9.53 -0.81
N CYS A 245 -17.83 8.22 -0.77
CA CYS A 245 -18.52 7.50 -1.84
C CYS A 245 -20.04 7.41 -1.70
N GLY A 246 -20.59 7.73 -0.53
CA GLY A 246 -22.05 7.77 -0.33
C GLY A 246 -22.72 8.80 -1.21
N PHE A 247 -22.07 9.96 -1.37
CA PHE A 247 -22.55 11.04 -2.22
C PHE A 247 -22.00 10.96 -3.64
N ALA A 248 -20.79 10.42 -3.84
CA ALA A 248 -20.11 10.45 -5.14
C ALA A 248 -20.41 9.27 -6.08
N ALA A 249 -21.55 8.59 -5.93
CA ALA A 249 -21.98 7.48 -6.80
C ALA A 249 -20.91 6.44 -7.14
N GLY A 250 -20.04 6.12 -6.17
CA GLY A 250 -18.95 5.17 -6.37
C GLY A 250 -17.84 5.70 -7.29
N GLY A 251 -17.52 6.99 -7.24
CA GLY A 251 -16.50 7.57 -8.11
C GLY A 251 -15.14 7.80 -7.45
N CYS A 252 -14.97 7.46 -6.17
CA CYS A 252 -13.76 7.89 -5.45
C CYS A 252 -12.58 6.96 -5.68
N LYS A 253 -11.43 7.59 -5.85
CA LYS A 253 -10.12 6.96 -5.90
C LYS A 253 -9.14 7.75 -5.08
N LEU A 254 -8.18 7.05 -4.48
CA LEU A 254 -6.99 7.70 -3.94
C LEU A 254 -6.25 8.40 -5.08
N ASP A 255 -5.67 9.56 -4.80
CA ASP A 255 -4.80 10.27 -5.74
C ASP A 255 -3.34 9.98 -5.40
N PRO A 256 -2.65 9.09 -6.13
CA PRO A 256 -1.26 8.72 -5.82
C PRO A 256 -0.32 9.91 -5.82
N LYS A 257 -0.58 10.91 -6.67
CA LYS A 257 0.29 12.08 -6.81
C LYS A 257 0.23 12.98 -5.58
N LYS A 258 -0.91 13.02 -4.89
CA LYS A 258 -1.14 13.82 -3.68
C LYS A 258 -0.87 13.06 -2.38
N ASN A 259 -0.73 11.74 -2.41
CA ASN A 259 -0.52 10.89 -1.23
C ASN A 259 0.95 10.46 -1.07
N ARG A 260 1.89 11.41 -1.17
CA ARG A 260 3.34 11.12 -1.09
C ARG A 260 3.92 11.17 0.33
N SER A 261 3.24 11.80 1.27
CA SER A 261 3.72 11.99 2.63
C SER A 261 3.36 10.79 3.50
N PHE A 262 4.34 9.95 3.83
CA PHE A 262 4.12 8.79 4.71
C PHE A 262 3.49 9.19 6.07
N LEU A 263 3.86 10.37 6.60
CA LEU A 263 3.31 10.89 7.84
C LEU A 263 1.80 11.18 7.72
N ASP A 264 1.35 11.65 6.57
CA ASP A 264 -0.08 11.87 6.32
C ASP A 264 -0.84 10.55 6.24
N LEU A 265 -0.26 9.55 5.58
CA LEU A 265 -0.85 8.21 5.48
C LEU A 265 -1.06 7.58 6.86
N ILE A 266 -0.04 7.58 7.74
CA ILE A 266 -0.15 6.95 9.07
C ILE A 266 -1.09 7.71 10.02
N ASN A 267 -1.46 8.95 9.69
CA ASN A 267 -2.43 9.77 10.41
C ASN A 267 -3.81 9.76 9.74
N ASN A 268 -4.04 8.84 8.79
CA ASN A 268 -5.27 8.71 8.01
C ASN A 268 -5.66 9.95 7.20
N ARG A 269 -4.69 10.80 6.82
CA ARG A 269 -4.90 11.99 5.99
C ARG A 269 -4.70 11.65 4.52
N PHE A 270 -5.67 10.96 3.92
CA PHE A 270 -5.62 10.56 2.51
C PHE A 270 -6.25 11.60 1.60
N ASN A 271 -5.55 11.94 0.53
CA ASN A 271 -6.13 12.74 -0.53
C ASN A 271 -6.95 11.84 -1.47
N THR A 272 -8.24 12.14 -1.63
CA THR A 272 -9.17 11.34 -2.44
C THR A 272 -9.83 12.23 -3.48
N THR A 273 -9.93 11.73 -4.70
CA THR A 273 -10.68 12.42 -5.76
C THR A 273 -11.91 11.61 -6.09
N CYS A 274 -13.05 12.25 -6.15
CA CYS A 274 -14.32 11.61 -6.44
C CYS A 274 -15.02 12.23 -7.63
N SER A 275 -15.71 11.38 -8.37
CA SER A 275 -16.55 11.80 -9.49
C SER A 275 -17.95 12.19 -8.99
N CYS A 276 -18.39 13.42 -9.22
CA CYS A 276 -19.72 13.89 -8.83
C CYS A 276 -20.79 13.69 -9.92
N LEU A 277 -20.59 12.73 -10.84
CA LEU A 277 -21.41 12.54 -12.04
C LEU A 277 -22.90 12.28 -11.79
N TYR A 278 -23.26 11.80 -10.59
CA TYR A 278 -24.67 11.61 -10.23
C TYR A 278 -25.40 12.94 -9.99
N TYR A 279 -24.66 13.98 -9.59
CA TYR A 279 -25.21 15.32 -9.52
C TYR A 279 -25.21 15.95 -10.92
N LYS A 280 -26.23 16.77 -11.20
CA LYS A 280 -26.30 17.57 -12.43
C LYS A 280 -25.02 18.41 -12.60
N SER A 281 -24.76 18.89 -13.81
CA SER A 281 -23.64 19.80 -14.10
C SER A 281 -23.56 20.94 -13.07
N GLY A 282 -22.35 21.19 -12.55
CA GLY A 282 -22.11 22.25 -11.57
C GLY A 282 -21.83 21.78 -10.14
N TYR A 283 -21.51 20.50 -9.92
CA TYR A 283 -20.99 19.99 -8.64
C TYR A 283 -19.53 19.59 -8.74
N VAL A 284 -18.76 19.81 -7.68
CA VAL A 284 -17.34 19.42 -7.54
C VAL A 284 -17.15 18.76 -6.17
N PHE A 285 -16.28 17.76 -6.11
CA PHE A 285 -15.96 17.09 -4.85
C PHE A 285 -15.08 17.99 -3.99
N ASP A 286 -15.51 18.24 -2.75
CA ASP A 286 -14.74 18.95 -1.74
C ASP A 286 -14.02 17.95 -0.84
N GLU A 287 -12.69 18.07 -0.77
CA GLU A 287 -11.83 17.16 -0.02
C GLU A 287 -11.87 17.39 1.50
N VAL A 288 -12.21 18.60 1.94
CA VAL A 288 -12.34 18.96 3.36
C VAL A 288 -13.63 18.37 3.91
N PHE A 289 -14.73 18.55 3.19
CA PHE A 289 -16.04 18.05 3.60
C PHE A 289 -16.33 16.62 3.15
N ARG A 290 -15.47 16.03 2.30
CA ARG A 290 -15.62 14.68 1.73
C ARG A 290 -16.96 14.47 1.02
N LEU A 291 -17.50 15.51 0.37
CA LEU A 291 -18.80 15.45 -0.31
C LEU A 291 -18.83 16.33 -1.57
N CYS A 292 -19.79 16.06 -2.46
CA CYS A 292 -19.99 16.85 -3.67
C CYS A 292 -20.78 18.13 -3.36
N VAL A 293 -20.16 19.30 -3.59
CA VAL A 293 -20.75 20.62 -3.38
C VAL A 293 -21.05 21.32 -4.70
N VAL A 294 -22.05 22.21 -4.71
CA VAL A 294 -22.33 23.06 -5.87
C VAL A 294 -21.18 24.05 -6.08
N VAL A 295 -20.69 24.21 -7.32
CA VAL A 295 -19.58 25.10 -7.71
C VAL A 295 -19.80 26.54 -7.27
N ILE A 296 -21.05 27.02 -7.30
CA ILE A 296 -21.41 28.37 -6.83
C ILE A 296 -21.19 28.49 -5.32
N PHE A 297 -21.60 27.49 -4.55
CA PHE A 297 -21.36 27.44 -3.11
C PHE A 297 -19.87 27.35 -2.79
N ALA A 298 -19.10 26.54 -3.52
CA ALA A 298 -17.65 26.45 -3.33
C ALA A 298 -16.95 27.80 -3.54
N LYS A 299 -17.30 28.54 -4.60
CA LYS A 299 -16.75 29.88 -4.87
C LYS A 299 -17.16 30.90 -3.80
N TRP A 300 -18.42 30.88 -3.37
CA TRP A 300 -18.92 31.83 -2.37
C TRP A 300 -18.34 31.55 -0.97
N LEU A 301 -18.27 30.27 -0.57
CA LEU A 301 -17.70 29.84 0.69
C LEU A 301 -16.18 30.13 0.75
N TRP A 302 -15.44 29.84 -0.33
CA TRP A 302 -14.03 30.20 -0.43
C TRP A 302 -13.82 31.72 -0.29
N LYS A 303 -14.70 32.52 -0.90
CA LYS A 303 -14.66 33.99 -0.78
C LYS A 303 -14.93 34.45 0.65
N LEU A 304 -15.86 33.81 1.37
CA LEU A 304 -16.11 34.12 2.79
C LEU A 304 -14.93 33.72 3.69
N ILE A 305 -14.37 32.52 3.51
CA ILE A 305 -13.21 32.04 4.28
C ILE A 305 -11.99 32.93 3.99
N TRP A 306 -11.73 33.26 2.73
CA TRP A 306 -10.62 34.14 2.33
C TRP A 306 -10.73 35.56 2.90
N ASN A 307 -11.96 36.07 3.01
CA ASN A 307 -12.22 37.39 3.58
C ASN A 307 -12.18 37.42 5.10
N SER A 308 -12.29 36.27 5.77
CA SER A 308 -12.19 36.16 7.23
C SER A 308 -10.75 35.86 7.71
N ILE A 309 -9.81 35.54 6.81
CA ILE A 309 -8.37 35.44 7.13
C ILE A 309 -7.79 36.87 7.24
N PRO A 310 -7.21 37.26 8.40
CA PRO A 310 -6.58 38.57 8.58
C PRO A 310 -5.50 38.82 7.53
N LYS A 311 -5.44 40.04 6.98
CA LYS A 311 -4.55 40.39 5.85
C LYS A 311 -3.07 40.03 6.07
N GLY A 312 -2.59 39.96 7.32
CA GLY A 312 -1.22 39.56 7.67
C GLY A 312 -0.92 38.06 7.67
N ARG A 313 -1.89 37.19 7.36
CA ARG A 313 -1.73 35.72 7.34
C ARG A 313 -2.08 35.07 5.99
N ARG A 314 -2.23 35.86 4.93
CA ARG A 314 -2.33 35.33 3.57
C ARG A 314 -0.92 34.92 3.14
N LEU A 315 -0.64 33.61 3.13
CA LEU A 315 0.58 33.07 2.54
C LEU A 315 0.65 33.55 1.08
N GLN A 316 1.72 34.27 0.74
CA GLN A 316 2.04 34.64 -0.64
C GLN A 316 2.34 33.40 -1.47
#